data_AF-A0A1X2H6R5-F1
#
_entry.id   AF-A0A1X2H6R5-F1
#
_cell.length_a   1.000
_cell.length_b   1.000
_cell.length_c   1.000
_cell.angle_alpha   90.00
_cell.angle_beta   90.00
_cell.angle_gamma   90.00
#
_symmetry.space_group_name_H-M   'P 1'
#
loop_
_entity.id
_entity.type
_entity.pdbx_description
1 polymer ?
#
loop_
_entity_poly.entity_id
_entity_poly.type
_entity_poly.pdbx_seq_one_letter_code
_entity_poly.pdbx_strand_id
1 'polypeptide(L)' 'YSFVYLHRSHRLSHSEVRKAMRDLDIDQSRIIDVHFPVKGVVGLLVHDAFAPELRERLRLAKIPLHEFDPLDPNHVSAP' A
#
# COMPACT_ATOMS: atom_id res chain seq x y z
N TYR A 1 3.75 2.32 13.24
CA TYR A 1 3.83 1.87 11.84
C TYR A 1 2.43 1.94 11.27
N SER A 2 2.30 2.39 10.02
CA SER A 2 1.03 2.69 9.39
C SER A 2 0.86 1.86 8.12
N PHE A 3 -0.36 1.41 7.88
CA PHE A 3 -0.74 0.77 6.65
C PHE A 3 -1.31 1.80 5.67
N VAL A 4 -0.87 1.73 4.43
CA VAL A 4 -1.42 2.50 3.32
C VAL A 4 -1.94 1.54 2.27
N TYR A 5 -3.23 1.62 1.98
CA TYR A 5 -3.88 0.75 1.02
C TYR A 5 -4.10 1.48 -0.30
N LEU A 6 -3.87 0.74 -1.39
CA LEU A 6 -4.03 1.20 -2.75
C LEU A 6 -5.04 0.30 -3.45
N HIS A 7 -6.01 0.90 -4.12
CA HIS A 7 -6.93 0.16 -4.98
C HIS A 7 -6.33 0.06 -6.39
N ARG A 8 -6.19 -1.17 -6.89
CA ARG A 8 -5.68 -1.43 -8.24
C ARG A 8 -6.45 -2.55 -8.91
N SER A 9 -6.89 -2.30 -10.13
CA SER A 9 -7.73 -3.23 -10.88
C SER A 9 -7.01 -4.51 -11.35
N HIS A 10 -5.67 -4.54 -11.34
CA HIS A 10 -4.87 -5.67 -11.81
C HIS A 10 -3.98 -6.22 -10.69
N ARG A 11 -3.77 -7.54 -10.69
CA ARG A 11 -2.91 -8.23 -9.72
C ARG A 11 -1.46 -7.91 -10.03
N LEU A 12 -0.85 -7.04 -9.22
CA LEU A 12 0.58 -6.75 -9.29
C LEU A 12 1.33 -7.77 -8.42
N SER A 13 2.45 -8.27 -8.94
CA SER A 13 3.43 -8.98 -8.14
C SER A 13 4.13 -8.03 -7.17
N HIS A 14 4.74 -8.61 -6.13
CA HIS A 14 5.55 -7.89 -5.15
C HIS A 14 6.62 -7.02 -5.81
N SER A 15 7.29 -7.57 -6.83
CA SER A 15 8.33 -6.90 -7.61
C SER A 15 7.79 -5.71 -8.40
N GLU A 16 6.61 -5.83 -9.00
CA GLU A 16 5.99 -4.72 -9.73
C GLU A 16 5.54 -3.60 -8.81
N VAL A 17 5.02 -3.92 -7.61
CA VAL A 17 4.71 -2.90 -6.61
C VAL A 17 5.98 -2.18 -6.18
N ARG A 18 7.04 -2.90 -5.85
CA ARG A 18 8.33 -2.30 -5.48
C ARG A 18 8.91 -1.45 -6.61
N LYS A 19 8.81 -1.90 -7.85
CA LYS A 19 9.21 -1.13 -9.03
C LYS A 19 8.38 0.15 -9.17
N ALA A 20 7.05 0.06 -9.09
CA ALA A 20 6.18 1.23 -9.16
C ALA A 20 6.46 2.25 -8.05
N MET A 21 6.76 1.78 -6.84
CA MET A 21 7.17 2.65 -5.74
C MET A 21 8.51 3.32 -6.03
N ARG A 22 9.49 2.58 -6.57
CA ARG A 22 10.78 3.14 -7.00
C ARG A 22 10.62 4.18 -8.13
N ASP A 23 9.71 3.94 -9.07
CA ASP A 23 9.41 4.88 -10.16
C ASP A 23 8.74 6.17 -9.64
N LEU A 24 8.08 6.10 -8.48
CA LEU A 24 7.54 7.24 -7.72
C LEU A 24 8.56 7.91 -6.80
N ASP A 25 9.84 7.57 -6.97
CA ASP A 25 10.95 8.03 -6.15
C ASP A 25 10.83 7.64 -4.65
N ILE A 26 9.97 6.67 -4.34
CA ILE A 26 9.79 6.18 -2.97
C ILE A 26 10.92 5.21 -2.64
N ASP A 27 11.67 5.54 -1.59
CA ASP A 27 12.73 4.70 -1.08
C ASP A 27 12.17 3.35 -0.58
N GLN A 28 12.72 2.28 -1.15
CA GLN A 28 12.35 0.91 -0.82
C GLN A 28 12.73 0.52 0.61
N SER A 29 13.70 1.22 1.22
CA SER A 29 14.08 1.03 2.63
C SER A 29 12.98 1.47 3.60
N ARG A 30 12.14 2.42 3.17
CA ARG A 30 11.03 2.97 3.98
C ARG A 30 9.76 2.12 3.90
N ILE A 31 9.68 1.25 2.90
CA ILE A 31 8.63 0.24 2.76
C ILE A 31 9.10 -1.02 3.46
N ILE A 32 8.49 -1.30 4.60
CA ILE A 32 8.86 -2.43 5.45
C ILE A 32 8.32 -3.70 4.84
N ASP A 33 7.05 -3.66 4.43
CA ASP A 33 6.40 -4.80 3.80
C ASP A 33 5.34 -4.36 2.80
N VAL A 34 5.08 -5.25 1.85
CA VAL A 34 3.99 -5.13 0.88
C VAL A 34 3.13 -6.37 1.04
N HIS A 35 1.84 -6.23 1.28
CA HIS A 35 0.94 -7.37 1.43
C HIS A 35 -0.31 -7.18 0.55
N PHE A 36 -0.98 -8.27 0.22
CA PHE A 36 -2.14 -8.28 -0.66
C PHE A 36 -3.31 -8.92 0.09
N PRO A 37 -4.04 -8.16 0.91
CA PRO A 37 -5.09 -8.72 1.76
C PRO A 37 -6.26 -9.26 0.93
N VAL A 38 -6.63 -8.55 -0.15
CA VAL A 38 -7.72 -8.93 -1.04
C VAL A 38 -7.35 -8.69 -2.50
N LYS A 39 -8.09 -9.33 -3.42
CA LYS A 39 -7.87 -9.14 -4.86
C LYS A 39 -8.09 -7.66 -5.22
N GLY A 40 -7.06 -7.05 -5.78
CA GLY A 40 -7.09 -5.66 -6.22
C GLY A 40 -6.79 -4.63 -5.13
N VAL A 41 -6.35 -5.07 -3.94
CA VAL A 41 -5.84 -4.16 -2.91
C VAL A 41 -4.37 -4.48 -2.62
N VAL A 42 -3.56 -3.45 -2.62
CA VAL A 42 -2.15 -3.51 -2.20
C VAL A 42 -2.02 -2.76 -0.90
N GLY A 43 -1.58 -3.45 0.15
CA GLY A 43 -1.23 -2.87 1.43
C GLY A 43 0.26 -2.63 1.53
N LEU A 44 0.65 -1.41 1.88
CA LEU A 44 2.03 -1.01 2.12
C LEU A 44 2.21 -0.74 3.62
N LEU A 45 3.14 -1.44 4.25
CA LEU A 45 3.54 -1.17 5.63
C LEU A 45 4.71 -0.18 5.63
N VAL A 46 4.51 0.97 6.25
CA VAL A 46 5.51 2.04 6.36
C VAL A 46 5.61 2.59 7.77
N HIS A 47 6.70 3.30 8.06
CA HIS A 47 6.82 4.07 9.31
C HIS A 47 5.82 5.23 9.34
N ASP A 48 5.29 5.55 10.52
CA ASP A 48 4.29 6.62 10.70
C ASP A 48 4.81 7.99 10.27
N ALA A 49 6.11 8.25 10.48
CA ALA A 49 6.78 9.46 10.05
C ALA A 49 6.81 9.62 8.52
N PHE A 50 6.76 8.50 7.77
CA PHE A 50 6.80 8.50 6.31
C PHE A 50 5.41 8.39 5.67
N ALA A 51 4.41 7.90 6.40
CA ALA A 51 3.03 7.80 5.93
C ALA A 51 2.48 9.09 5.29
N PRO A 52 2.65 10.31 5.86
CA PRO A 52 2.15 11.53 5.22
C PRO A 52 2.87 11.84 3.91
N GLU A 53 4.20 11.68 3.86
CA GLU A 53 5.00 11.89 2.64
C GLU A 53 4.60 10.90 1.53
N LEU A 54 4.40 9.63 1.90
CA LEU A 54 3.94 8.61 0.96
C LEU A 54 2.56 8.96 0.38
N ARG A 55 1.60 9.36 1.23
CA ARG A 55 0.25 9.74 0.80
C ARG A 55 0.29 10.94 -0.14
N GLU A 56 1.15 11.93 0.14
CA GLU A 56 1.32 13.08 -0.74
C GLU A 56 1.87 12.69 -2.11
N ARG A 57 2.93 11.86 -2.15
CA ARG A 57 3.50 11.35 -3.41
C ARG A 57 2.48 10.55 -4.22
N LEU A 58 1.71 9.68 -3.56
CA LEU A 58 0.63 8.91 -4.20
C LEU A 58 -0.46 9.84 -4.77
N ARG A 59 -0.81 10.91 -4.03
CA ARG A 59 -1.75 11.94 -4.49
C ARG A 59 -1.23 12.68 -5.72
N LEU A 60 0.06 13.06 -5.73
CA LEU A 60 0.71 13.69 -6.88
C LEU A 60 0.72 12.77 -8.11
N ALA A 61 0.92 11.47 -7.89
CA ALA A 61 0.86 10.44 -8.91
C ALA A 61 -0.58 10.09 -9.38
N LYS A 62 -1.61 10.73 -8.81
CA LYS A 62 -3.03 10.45 -9.06
C LYS A 62 -3.39 8.98 -8.83
N ILE A 63 -2.69 8.32 -7.91
CA ILE A 63 -3.00 6.95 -7.52
C ILE A 63 -4.11 7.00 -6.47
N PRO A 64 -5.25 6.34 -6.70
CA PRO A 64 -6.34 6.32 -5.74
C PRO A 64 -5.91 5.58 -4.48
N LEU A 65 -5.84 6.32 -3.36
CA LEU A 65 -5.74 5.75 -2.04
C LEU A 65 -7.06 5.04 -1.73
N HIS A 66 -6.97 3.85 -1.16
CA HIS A 66 -8.13 3.13 -0.67
C HIS A 66 -8.13 3.20 0.85
N GLU A 67 -9.23 3.62 1.44
CA GLU A 67 -9.47 3.39 2.86
C GLU A 67 -9.95 1.95 3.02
N PHE A 68 -8.99 1.04 3.13
CA PHE A 68 -9.25 -0.33 3.52
C PHE A 68 -8.93 -0.46 5.00
N ASP A 69 -9.90 -0.95 5.78
CA ASP A 69 -9.67 -1.26 7.19
C ASP A 69 -9.36 -2.77 7.34
N PRO A 70 -8.11 -3.14 7.64
CA PRO A 70 -7.73 -4.54 7.87
C PRO A 70 -8.28 -5.08 9.20
N LEU A 71 -8.72 -4.20 10.10
CA LEU A 71 -9.35 -4.55 11.37
C LEU A 71 -10.86 -4.72 11.25
N ASP A 72 -11.43 -4.56 10.05
CA ASP A 72 -12.84 -4.89 9.83
C ASP A 72 -13.04 -6.39 10.08
N PRO A 73 -13.87 -6.77 11.08
CA PRO A 73 -14.12 -8.17 11.42
C PRO A 73 -14.74 -8.99 10.27
N ASN A 74 -15.22 -8.35 9.19
CA ASN A 74 -15.66 -9.05 7.98
C ASN A 74 -14.53 -9.57 7.08
N HIS A 75 -13.29 -9.07 7.23
CA HIS A 75 -12.14 -9.51 6.43
C HIS A 75 -11.20 -10.47 7.16
N VAL A 76 -11.34 -10.57 8.48
CA VAL A 76 -10.67 -11.59 9.29
C VAL A 76 -11.57 -12.82 9.29
N SER A 77 -11.55 -13.60 8.20
CA SER A 77 -12.08 -14.95 8.29
C SER A 77 -11.26 -15.69 9.35
N ALA A 78 -11.93 -16.01 10.45
CA ALA A 78 -11.47 -16.77 11.59
C ALA A 78 -10.97 -18.19 11.15
N PRO A 79 -10.28 -18.92 12.06
CA PRO A 79 -9.19 -19.88 11.81
C PRO A 79 -9.52 -21.13 10.99
#